data_AF-A0A918VHV8-F1
#
_entry.id   AF-A0A918VHV8-F1
#
_cell.length_a   1.000
_cell.length_b   1.000
_cell.length_c   1.000
_cell.angle_alpha   90.00
_cell.angle_beta   90.00
_cell.angle_gamma   90.00
#
_symmetry.space_group_name_H-M   'P 1'
#
loop_
_entity.id
_entity.type
_entity.pdbx_description
1 polymer ?
#
loop_
_entity_poly.entity_id
_entity_poly.type
_entity_poly.pdbx_seq_one_letter_code
_entity_poly.pdbx_strand_id
1 'polypeptide(L)'
;MTEIEVPGPEPDWQPATQPPYYTGQNPAYQYSVWEHHAPLFQMIGVLALPVQPVAQRLRLHVERSWDGLDELDVVLFRLKGFSFAISKHDGNPVGVSYVWLTEPHEQADKALDALLEVVGIGEDAVAFRGDAREDPTERTATAHDDCSPDKATDVTLPTSL
;
A
#
# COMPACT_ATOMS: atom_id res chain seq x y z
N MET A 1 -17.27 -36.71 -26.22
CA MET A 1 -17.07 -35.86 -25.02
C MET A 1 -18.18 -34.82 -25.07
N THR A 2 -19.06 -34.80 -24.08
CA THR A 2 -20.12 -33.79 -24.01
C THR A 2 -19.55 -32.58 -23.31
N GLU A 3 -19.61 -31.42 -23.95
CA GLU A 3 -19.13 -30.15 -23.40
C GLU A 3 -20.09 -29.68 -22.30
N ILE A 4 -19.54 -29.24 -21.17
CA ILE A 4 -20.33 -28.71 -20.06
C ILE A 4 -20.52 -27.22 -20.33
N GLU A 5 -21.76 -26.80 -20.57
CA GLU A 5 -22.09 -25.38 -20.74
C GLU A 5 -22.21 -24.69 -19.37
N VAL A 6 -21.53 -23.54 -19.23
CA VAL A 6 -21.61 -22.68 -18.04
C VAL A 6 -22.57 -21.53 -18.36
N PRO A 7 -23.60 -21.27 -17.52
CA PRO A 7 -24.50 -20.16 -17.75
C PRO A 7 -23.78 -18.81 -17.67
N GLY A 8 -24.31 -17.80 -18.36
CA GLY A 8 -23.83 -16.43 -18.25
C GLY A 8 -24.08 -15.83 -16.86
N PRO A 9 -23.46 -14.67 -16.55
CA PRO A 9 -23.65 -14.00 -15.26
C PRO A 9 -25.07 -13.43 -15.11
N GLU A 10 -25.55 -13.34 -13.87
CA GLU A 10 -26.83 -12.69 -13.58
C GLU A 10 -26.75 -11.17 -13.84
N PRO A 11 -27.84 -10.52 -14.28
CA PRO A 11 -27.81 -9.10 -14.66
C PRO A 11 -27.49 -8.12 -13.51
N ASP A 12 -27.73 -8.53 -12.27
CA ASP A 12 -27.46 -7.74 -11.06
C ASP A 12 -26.09 -8.02 -10.43
N TRP A 13 -25.29 -8.91 -11.05
CA TRP A 13 -23.91 -9.11 -10.66
C TRP A 13 -23.04 -7.97 -11.17
N GLN A 14 -22.48 -7.23 -10.22
CA GLN A 14 -21.40 -6.29 -10.43
C GLN A 14 -20.08 -7.01 -10.79
N PRO A 15 -19.08 -6.30 -11.35
CA PRO A 15 -17.75 -6.86 -11.56
C PRO A 15 -17.13 -7.40 -10.26
N ALA A 16 -16.54 -8.60 -10.32
CA ALA A 16 -15.94 -9.25 -9.14
C ALA A 16 -14.73 -8.48 -8.56
N THR A 17 -14.13 -7.57 -9.32
CA THR A 17 -13.02 -6.71 -8.88
C THR A 17 -13.46 -5.50 -8.07
N GLN A 18 -14.77 -5.22 -7.99
CA GLN A 18 -15.28 -4.14 -7.16
C GLN A 18 -15.45 -4.60 -5.71
N PRO A 19 -15.11 -3.76 -4.71
CA PRO A 19 -15.36 -4.07 -3.31
C PRO A 19 -16.84 -4.40 -3.07
N PRO A 20 -17.16 -5.29 -2.10
CA PRO A 20 -18.54 -5.74 -1.83
C PRO A 20 -19.45 -4.66 -1.22
N TYR A 21 -19.05 -3.39 -1.26
CA TYR A 21 -19.80 -2.29 -0.68
C TYR A 21 -20.97 -1.87 -1.59
N TYR A 22 -22.18 -2.21 -1.15
CA TYR A 22 -23.47 -1.59 -1.49
C TYR A 22 -23.90 -1.51 -2.97
N THR A 23 -23.25 -2.21 -3.90
CA THR A 23 -23.50 -2.01 -5.35
C THR A 23 -23.78 -3.25 -6.20
N GLY A 24 -23.88 -4.46 -5.61
CA GLY A 24 -24.46 -5.62 -6.32
C GLY A 24 -24.40 -6.96 -5.57
N GLN A 25 -24.84 -8.04 -6.22
CA GLN A 25 -25.00 -9.38 -5.63
C GLN A 25 -24.02 -10.45 -6.13
N ASN A 26 -22.94 -10.08 -6.82
CA ASN A 26 -21.94 -11.04 -7.27
C ASN A 26 -21.36 -11.78 -6.05
N PRO A 27 -21.46 -13.13 -5.98
CA PRO A 27 -20.97 -13.90 -4.84
C PRO A 27 -19.43 -14.01 -4.82
N ALA A 28 -18.75 -13.63 -5.91
CA ALA A 28 -17.30 -13.67 -6.01
C ALA A 28 -16.68 -12.29 -5.77
N TYR A 29 -15.56 -12.29 -5.05
CA TYR A 29 -14.64 -11.16 -4.96
C TYR A 29 -13.28 -11.58 -5.53
N GLN A 30 -12.84 -10.89 -6.58
CA GLN A 30 -11.57 -11.12 -7.26
C GLN A 30 -10.55 -10.07 -6.82
N TYR A 31 -9.48 -10.53 -6.20
CA TYR A 31 -8.30 -9.74 -5.89
C TYR A 31 -7.14 -10.09 -6.84
N SER A 32 -6.19 -9.18 -6.99
CA SER A 32 -4.97 -9.46 -7.75
C SER A 32 -3.98 -10.32 -6.94
N VAL A 33 -2.97 -10.89 -7.61
CA VAL A 33 -1.86 -11.57 -6.91
C VAL A 33 -1.16 -10.61 -5.96
N TRP A 34 -0.97 -9.35 -6.36
CA TRP A 34 -0.35 -8.35 -5.50
C TRP A 34 -1.22 -8.00 -4.29
N GLU A 35 -2.52 -7.76 -4.48
CA GLU A 35 -3.47 -7.47 -3.39
C GLU A 35 -3.46 -8.61 -2.34
N HIS A 36 -3.36 -9.87 -2.79
CA HIS A 36 -3.24 -11.01 -1.89
C HIS A 36 -1.94 -11.04 -1.09
N HIS A 37 -0.82 -10.68 -1.71
CA HIS A 37 0.51 -10.80 -1.12
C HIS A 37 1.00 -9.55 -0.39
N ALA A 38 0.53 -8.36 -0.76
CA ALA A 38 0.95 -7.08 -0.20
C ALA A 38 0.93 -7.03 1.33
N PRO A 39 -0.05 -7.64 2.04
CA PRO A 39 -0.05 -7.67 3.51
C PRO A 39 1.15 -8.38 4.15
N LEU A 40 1.86 -9.22 3.41
CA LEU A 40 3.08 -9.91 3.87
C LEU A 40 4.33 -9.02 3.81
N PHE A 41 4.24 -7.88 3.12
CA PHE A 41 5.37 -7.00 2.90
C PHE A 41 5.24 -5.71 3.72
N GLN A 42 6.37 -5.17 4.12
CA GLN A 42 6.51 -3.88 4.77
C GLN A 42 7.24 -2.93 3.83
N MET A 43 6.75 -1.70 3.68
CA MET A 43 7.45 -0.69 2.89
C MET A 43 8.71 -0.27 3.64
N ILE A 44 9.86 -0.41 2.99
CA ILE A 44 11.18 -0.09 3.56
C ILE A 44 11.83 1.12 2.87
N GLY A 45 11.22 1.65 1.81
CA GLY A 45 11.68 2.87 1.17
C GLY A 45 10.98 3.21 -0.12
N VAL A 46 11.39 4.34 -0.69
CA VAL A 46 10.93 4.87 -1.98
C VAL A 46 12.13 5.20 -2.84
N LEU A 47 12.17 4.67 -4.05
CA LEU A 47 13.16 5.01 -5.06
C LEU A 47 12.64 6.14 -5.95
N ALA A 48 13.47 7.14 -6.20
CA ALA A 48 13.23 8.27 -7.10
C ALA A 48 13.36 7.86 -8.59
N LEU A 49 12.96 6.64 -8.94
CA LEU A 49 12.98 6.10 -10.29
C LEU A 49 11.84 5.10 -10.50
N PRO A 50 11.42 4.86 -11.75
CA PRO A 50 10.39 3.87 -12.05
C PRO A 50 10.91 2.44 -11.83
N VAL A 51 10.00 1.46 -11.77
CA VAL A 51 10.37 0.03 -11.58
C VAL A 51 11.15 -0.55 -12.76
N GLN A 52 10.90 -0.04 -13.98
CA GLN A 52 11.40 -0.62 -15.23
C GLN A 52 12.93 -0.72 -15.32
N PRO A 53 13.73 0.31 -14.99
CA PRO A 53 15.20 0.20 -15.01
C PRO A 53 15.74 -0.84 -14.03
N VAL A 54 15.15 -0.95 -12.83
CA VAL A 54 15.53 -1.98 -11.84
C VAL A 54 15.23 -3.37 -12.41
N ALA A 55 14.02 -3.55 -12.94
CA ALA A 55 13.60 -4.82 -13.53
C ALA A 55 14.51 -5.22 -14.71
N GLN A 56 14.83 -4.30 -15.61
CA GLN A 56 15.74 -4.54 -16.74
C GLN A 56 17.15 -4.93 -16.27
N ARG A 57 17.71 -4.18 -15.32
CA ARG A 57 19.04 -4.42 -14.76
C ARG A 57 19.19 -5.81 -14.14
N LEU A 58 18.13 -6.28 -13.50
CA LEU A 58 18.05 -7.58 -12.82
C LEU A 58 17.40 -8.68 -13.67
N ARG A 59 17.00 -8.37 -14.92
CA ARG A 59 16.28 -9.27 -15.84
C ARG A 59 14.98 -9.85 -15.24
N LEU A 60 14.27 -9.04 -14.48
CA LEU A 60 12.98 -9.37 -13.88
C LEU A 60 11.84 -9.14 -14.88
N HIS A 61 10.76 -9.90 -14.70
CA HIS A 61 9.51 -9.67 -15.40
C HIS A 61 8.62 -8.76 -14.56
N VAL A 62 8.18 -7.65 -15.15
CA VAL A 62 7.22 -6.72 -14.52
C VAL A 62 5.81 -7.24 -14.76
N GLU A 63 5.07 -7.43 -13.68
CA GLU A 63 3.67 -7.82 -13.72
C GLU A 63 2.79 -6.58 -13.61
N ARG A 64 1.79 -6.51 -14.49
CA ARG A 64 0.72 -5.52 -14.40
C ARG A 64 -0.35 -6.05 -13.44
N SER A 65 -0.67 -5.28 -12.41
CA SER A 65 -1.56 -5.68 -11.32
C SER A 65 -2.44 -4.52 -10.86
N TRP A 66 -3.18 -4.71 -9.76
CA TRP A 66 -4.01 -3.70 -9.10
C TRP A 66 -4.11 -3.98 -7.59
N ASP A 67 -4.45 -3.00 -6.75
CA ASP A 67 -4.54 -3.19 -5.29
C ASP A 67 -5.84 -2.65 -4.65
N GLY A 68 -6.94 -2.72 -5.39
CA GLY A 68 -8.24 -2.21 -4.96
C GLY A 68 -8.35 -0.69 -5.01
N LEU A 69 -7.24 0.04 -5.17
CA LEU A 69 -7.19 1.49 -5.37
C LEU A 69 -6.93 1.85 -6.84
N ASP A 70 -5.83 1.36 -7.42
CA ASP A 70 -5.49 1.60 -8.83
C ASP A 70 -4.73 0.44 -9.49
N GLU A 71 -4.40 0.61 -10.77
CA GLU A 71 -3.46 -0.27 -11.47
C GLU A 71 -2.02 0.06 -11.08
N LEU A 72 -1.18 -0.96 -10.97
CA LEU A 72 0.23 -0.79 -10.68
C LEU A 72 1.10 -1.79 -11.45
N ASP A 73 2.34 -1.39 -11.67
CA ASP A 73 3.41 -2.29 -12.09
C ASP A 73 4.10 -2.83 -10.83
N VAL A 74 4.31 -4.15 -10.77
CA VAL A 74 4.99 -4.80 -9.63
C VAL A 74 6.02 -5.83 -10.09
N VAL A 75 7.11 -5.95 -9.35
CA VAL A 75 8.04 -7.08 -9.44
C VAL A 75 8.19 -7.70 -8.06
N LEU A 76 8.13 -9.03 -7.99
CA LEU A 76 8.44 -9.79 -6.79
C LEU A 76 9.67 -10.66 -7.07
N PHE A 77 10.67 -10.58 -6.21
CA PHE A 77 11.94 -11.29 -6.44
C PHE A 77 12.71 -11.53 -5.14
N ARG A 78 13.72 -12.40 -5.20
CA ARG A 78 14.62 -12.65 -4.07
C ARG A 78 16.02 -12.13 -4.38
N LEU A 79 16.66 -11.54 -3.38
CA LEU A 79 18.02 -11.05 -3.49
C LEU A 79 18.77 -11.23 -2.17
N LYS A 80 19.94 -11.87 -2.20
CA LYS A 80 20.80 -12.11 -1.02
C LYS A 80 20.05 -12.66 0.21
N GLY A 81 19.01 -13.47 0.00
CA GLY A 81 18.19 -14.08 1.06
C GLY A 81 16.95 -13.29 1.47
N PHE A 82 16.78 -12.08 0.97
CA PHE A 82 15.60 -11.23 1.19
C PHE A 82 14.53 -11.44 0.12
N SER A 83 13.26 -11.31 0.47
CA SER A 83 12.16 -11.26 -0.51
C SER A 83 11.65 -9.83 -0.68
N PHE A 84 11.88 -9.29 -1.87
CA PHE A 84 11.50 -7.94 -2.25
C PHE A 84 10.23 -7.92 -3.08
N ALA A 85 9.46 -6.85 -2.91
CA ALA A 85 8.62 -6.33 -3.96
C ALA A 85 9.03 -4.91 -4.31
N ILE A 86 8.91 -4.53 -5.58
CA ILE A 86 8.98 -3.13 -5.99
C ILE A 86 7.71 -2.83 -6.78
N SER A 87 6.97 -1.81 -6.36
CA SER A 87 5.72 -1.41 -7.01
C SER A 87 5.75 0.04 -7.46
N LYS A 88 5.02 0.33 -8.54
CA LYS A 88 4.79 1.67 -9.05
C LYS A 88 3.33 1.81 -9.46
N HIS A 89 2.57 2.58 -8.68
CA HIS A 89 1.18 2.94 -8.93
C HIS A 89 1.05 3.88 -10.13
N ASP A 90 0.05 3.65 -10.99
CA ASP A 90 -0.20 4.49 -12.16
C ASP A 90 -0.71 5.89 -11.77
N GLY A 91 -1.41 6.01 -10.64
CA GLY A 91 -1.84 7.29 -10.09
C GLY A 91 -0.69 8.19 -9.61
N ASN A 92 0.57 7.72 -9.65
CA ASN A 92 1.73 8.45 -9.17
C ASN A 92 2.43 9.25 -10.30
N PRO A 93 2.24 10.58 -10.39
CA PRO A 93 2.82 11.39 -11.47
C PRO A 93 4.33 11.60 -11.32
N VAL A 94 4.90 11.29 -10.14
CA VAL A 94 6.30 11.56 -9.81
C VAL A 94 7.22 10.44 -10.32
N GLY A 95 6.66 9.30 -10.75
CA GLY A 95 7.42 8.18 -11.30
C GLY A 95 8.32 7.48 -10.27
N VAL A 96 8.03 7.63 -8.99
CA VAL A 96 8.72 6.93 -7.90
C VAL A 96 8.20 5.51 -7.74
N SER A 97 9.02 4.64 -7.18
CA SER A 97 8.66 3.24 -6.89
C SER A 97 8.83 2.93 -5.42
N TYR A 98 7.88 2.20 -4.84
CA TYR A 98 7.92 1.75 -3.46
C TYR A 98 8.67 0.43 -3.37
N VAL A 99 9.56 0.32 -2.38
CA VAL A 99 10.33 -0.91 -2.10
C VAL A 99 9.76 -1.55 -0.85
N TRP A 100 9.49 -2.83 -0.95
CA TRP A 100 8.86 -3.61 0.11
C TRP A 100 9.67 -4.86 0.43
N LEU A 101 9.60 -5.30 1.69
CA LEU A 101 10.36 -6.43 2.24
C LEU A 101 9.44 -7.32 3.09
N THR A 102 9.60 -8.65 3.00
CA THR A 102 8.84 -9.58 3.86
C THR A 102 9.41 -9.76 5.27
N GLU A 103 10.72 -9.50 5.42
CA GLU A 103 11.50 -9.66 6.63
C GLU A 103 11.25 -8.53 7.64
N PRO A 104 11.62 -8.71 8.93
CA PRO A 104 11.49 -7.66 9.94
C PRO A 104 12.21 -6.37 9.55
N HIS A 105 11.65 -5.23 9.95
CA HIS A 105 12.16 -3.91 9.60
C HIS A 105 13.60 -3.65 10.07
N GLU A 106 14.10 -4.33 11.11
CA GLU A 106 15.51 -4.24 11.53
C GLU A 106 16.51 -4.60 10.41
N GLN A 107 16.06 -5.34 9.39
CA GLN A 107 16.85 -5.70 8.23
C GLN A 107 16.62 -4.77 7.02
N ALA A 108 15.73 -3.79 7.13
CA ALA A 108 15.32 -2.88 6.05
C ALA A 108 16.51 -2.16 5.42
N ASP A 109 17.35 -1.51 6.22
CA ASP A 109 18.51 -0.77 5.71
C ASP A 109 19.49 -1.69 5.00
N LYS A 110 19.84 -2.80 5.63
CA LYS A 110 20.74 -3.80 5.05
C LYS A 110 20.20 -4.37 3.73
N ALA A 111 18.90 -4.61 3.67
CA ALA A 111 18.23 -5.11 2.47
C ALA A 111 18.24 -4.04 1.37
N LEU A 112 17.90 -2.79 1.70
CA LEU A 112 17.91 -1.68 0.75
C LEU A 112 19.32 -1.44 0.20
N ASP A 113 20.34 -1.40 1.05
CA ASP A 113 21.74 -1.24 0.63
C ASP A 113 22.17 -2.36 -0.34
N ALA A 114 21.78 -3.61 -0.04
CA ALA A 114 22.05 -4.74 -0.91
C ALA A 114 21.35 -4.63 -2.27
N LEU A 115 20.13 -4.08 -2.31
CA LEU A 115 19.41 -3.81 -3.54
C LEU A 115 20.13 -2.74 -4.37
N LEU A 116 20.46 -1.59 -3.76
CA LEU A 116 21.15 -0.49 -4.42
C LEU A 116 22.50 -0.92 -5.00
N GLU A 117 23.29 -1.67 -4.23
CA GLU A 117 24.58 -2.22 -4.64
C GLU A 117 24.46 -3.09 -5.90
N VAL A 118 23.49 -4.02 -5.94
CA VAL A 118 23.34 -4.97 -7.05
C VAL A 118 22.78 -4.30 -8.30
N VAL A 119 21.86 -3.35 -8.12
CA VAL A 119 21.35 -2.52 -9.22
C VAL A 119 22.46 -1.61 -9.75
N GLY A 120 23.37 -1.15 -8.88
CA GLY A 120 24.47 -0.25 -9.20
C GLY A 120 24.08 1.21 -9.15
N ILE A 121 23.17 1.57 -8.23
CA ILE A 121 22.70 2.94 -7.99
C ILE A 121 23.11 3.40 -6.59
N GLY A 122 23.27 4.71 -6.41
CA GLY A 122 23.66 5.31 -5.14
C GLY A 122 22.46 5.65 -4.25
N GLU A 123 22.76 6.12 -3.03
CA GLU A 123 21.78 6.63 -2.06
C GLU A 123 20.97 7.83 -2.58
N ASP A 124 21.50 8.55 -3.56
CA ASP A 124 20.79 9.65 -4.24
C ASP A 124 19.51 9.20 -4.96
N ALA A 125 19.41 7.91 -5.27
CA ALA A 125 18.21 7.29 -5.81
C ALA A 125 17.13 7.01 -4.74
N VAL A 126 17.44 7.12 -3.44
CA VAL A 126 16.50 6.87 -2.35
C VAL A 126 15.83 8.18 -1.96
N ALA A 127 14.55 8.32 -2.28
CA ALA A 127 13.75 9.48 -1.89
C ALA A 127 13.34 9.42 -0.41
N PHE A 128 13.16 8.21 0.12
CA PHE A 128 12.72 7.98 1.49
C PHE A 128 13.16 6.58 1.95
N ARG A 129 13.59 6.45 3.20
CA ARG A 129 13.76 5.17 3.89
C ARG A 129 12.61 4.99 4.86
N GLY A 130 12.01 3.80 4.86
CA GLY A 130 10.98 3.46 5.84
C GLY A 130 11.57 3.49 7.25
N ASP A 131 10.86 4.09 8.20
CA ASP A 131 11.19 3.98 9.61
C ASP A 131 10.65 2.67 10.17
N ALA A 132 11.41 2.06 11.09
CA ALA A 132 10.98 0.88 11.82
C ALA A 132 9.69 1.23 12.53
N ARG A 133 8.57 0.74 12.00
CA ARG A 133 7.20 1.03 12.43
C ARG A 133 7.18 1.30 13.93
N GLU A 134 7.06 2.57 14.31
CA GLU A 134 6.60 2.91 15.65
C GLU A 134 5.25 2.21 15.79
N ASP A 135 5.14 1.46 16.88
CA ASP A 135 3.99 0.65 17.23
C ASP A 135 2.71 1.48 17.01
N PRO A 136 1.71 0.99 16.24
CA PRO A 136 0.47 1.73 16.02
C PRO A 136 -0.27 2.07 17.32
N THR A 137 0.16 1.53 18.45
CA THR A 137 -0.34 1.84 19.80
C THR A 137 0.03 3.25 20.29
N GLU A 138 1.09 3.90 19.78
CA GLU A 138 1.49 5.23 20.29
C GLU A 138 0.68 6.41 19.71
N ARG A 139 -0.03 6.23 18.58
CA ARG A 139 -0.89 7.30 18.02
C ARG A 139 -2.18 7.54 18.81
N THR A 140 -2.50 6.70 19.78
CA THR A 140 -3.73 6.83 20.59
C THR A 140 -3.50 7.42 21.98
N ALA A 141 -2.25 7.68 22.38
CA ALA A 141 -1.95 8.13 23.74
C ALA A 141 -1.86 9.66 23.92
N THR A 142 -1.85 10.46 22.85
CA THR A 142 -1.67 11.93 22.95
C THR A 142 -2.86 12.77 22.51
N ALA A 143 -4.05 12.17 22.35
CA ALA A 143 -5.27 12.90 22.02
C ALA A 143 -6.41 12.66 23.03
N HIS A 144 -6.12 12.73 24.34
CA HIS A 144 -7.16 12.89 25.35
C HIS A 144 -6.62 13.48 26.65
N ASP A 145 -6.33 14.77 26.65
CA ASP A 145 -6.56 15.61 27.83
C ASP A 145 -6.54 17.09 27.43
N ASP A 146 -7.72 17.61 27.10
CA ASP A 146 -8.19 18.94 27.54
C ASP A 146 -9.50 19.29 26.83
N CYS A 147 -10.62 18.92 27.44
CA CYS A 147 -11.85 19.70 27.31
C CYS A 147 -12.69 19.52 28.58
N SER A 148 -12.29 20.22 29.63
CA SER A 148 -13.13 20.45 30.81
C SER A 148 -14.18 21.51 30.46
N PRO A 149 -15.49 21.30 30.67
CA PRO A 149 -16.49 22.32 30.43
C PRO A 149 -16.56 23.25 31.63
N ASP A 150 -16.08 24.48 31.46
CA ASP A 150 -16.15 25.51 32.48
C ASP A 150 -17.58 26.07 32.63
N LYS A 151 -17.94 26.38 33.87
CA LYS A 151 -19.25 26.84 34.32
C LYS A 151 -19.69 28.12 33.60
N ALA A 152 -20.89 28.08 33.01
CA ALA A 152 -21.59 29.31 32.66
C ALA A 152 -22.00 30.06 33.94
N THR A 153 -21.31 31.17 34.18
CA THR A 153 -21.58 32.08 35.29
C THR A 153 -22.70 33.03 34.90
N ASP A 154 -23.66 33.12 35.81
CA ASP A 154 -24.73 34.11 35.95
C ASP A 154 -24.35 35.53 35.48
N VAL A 155 -25.15 36.10 34.57
CA VAL A 155 -25.19 37.55 34.31
C VAL A 155 -26.65 37.98 34.21
N THR A 156 -27.11 38.56 35.32
CA THR A 156 -28.33 39.35 35.47
C THR A 156 -28.14 40.74 34.86
N LEU A 157 -29.07 41.22 34.03
CA LEU A 157 -29.31 42.67 33.80
C LEU A 157 -30.80 42.95 33.49
N PRO A 158 -31.30 44.19 33.74
CA PRO A 158 -32.60 44.44 34.37
C PRO A 158 -33.75 44.90 33.46
N THR A 159 -34.94 44.91 34.07
CA THR A 159 -36.27 45.33 33.64
C THR A 159 -36.42 46.78 33.14
N SER A 160 -37.31 47.00 32.15
CA SER A 160 -38.34 48.09 32.02
C SER A 160 -38.84 48.08 30.56
N LEU A 161 -40.11 48.27 30.18
CA LEU A 161 -41.39 48.62 30.81
C LEU A 161 -42.50 47.96 29.98
#